data_AF-A0A9D1XZ62-F1
#
_entry.id   AF-A0A9D1XZ62-F1
#
_cell.length_a   1.000
_cell.length_b   1.000
_cell.length_c   1.000
_cell.angle_alpha   90.00
_cell.angle_beta   90.00
_cell.angle_gamma   90.00
#
_symmetry.space_group_name_H-M   'P 1'
#
loop_
_entity.id
_entity.type
_entity.pdbx_description
1 polymer ?
#
loop_
_entity_poly.entity_id
_entity_poly.type
_entity_poly.pdbx_seq_one_letter_code
_entity_poly.pdbx_strand_id
1 'polypeptide(L)'
;MPEAPKIQFTPAQAAAIGARGGSLLVSAAAGSGKTRVLVERVAGLITDPDHPVDADQLLIMTFTNAAAAKLRADISARLAQEVRARPGDVRLRRQQLLLQRAAIGTVDAFCLHFVQQHFAALDIPPDFEMAEEADLARIEQETLADVLETAYADADFRAFADLYDRGRTDQTAGRAVLELYHFSRALPHPAQALQGFAAQWQAEAPPQDTPWGREVLRIAHARARGAKALLEAGARTAARDEAADAAYTAVLLDDAARV
;
A
#
# COMPACT_ATOMS: atom_id res chain seq x y z
N MET A 1 17.98 -28.56 -34.98
CA MET A 1 17.87 -28.07 -33.58
C MET A 1 16.44 -28.30 -33.13
N PRO A 2 16.17 -28.91 -31.98
CA PRO A 2 14.79 -29.10 -31.54
C PRO A 2 14.15 -27.72 -31.32
N GLU A 3 13.03 -27.46 -32.00
CA GLU A 3 12.20 -26.28 -31.77
C GLU A 3 11.85 -26.22 -30.28
N ALA A 4 12.17 -25.10 -29.62
CA ALA A 4 11.69 -24.85 -28.28
C ALA A 4 10.14 -24.91 -28.31
N PRO A 5 9.49 -25.57 -27.35
CA PRO A 5 8.04 -25.75 -27.37
C PRO A 5 7.36 -24.39 -27.50
N LYS A 6 6.52 -24.22 -28.54
CA LYS A 6 5.73 -23.01 -28.74
C LYS A 6 4.83 -22.84 -27.54
N ILE A 7 5.13 -21.80 -26.78
CA ILE A 7 4.39 -21.37 -25.63
C ILE A 7 2.97 -21.02 -26.09
N GLN A 8 1.96 -21.74 -25.59
CA GLN A 8 0.57 -21.39 -25.82
C GLN A 8 0.09 -20.48 -24.69
N PHE A 9 -0.34 -19.28 -25.05
CA PHE A 9 -1.01 -18.34 -24.15
C PHE A 9 -2.51 -18.63 -24.13
N THR A 10 -3.13 -18.51 -22.95
CA THR A 10 -4.59 -18.54 -22.87
C THR A 10 -5.18 -17.32 -23.60
N PRO A 11 -6.45 -17.35 -24.03
CA PRO A 11 -7.09 -16.19 -24.67
C PRO A 11 -6.98 -14.91 -23.84
N ALA A 12 -7.11 -15.01 -22.51
CA ALA A 12 -6.95 -13.87 -21.61
C ALA A 12 -5.51 -13.33 -21.56
N GLN A 13 -4.50 -14.22 -21.56
CA GLN A 13 -3.10 -13.83 -21.61
C GLN A 13 -2.75 -13.18 -22.96
N ALA A 14 -3.22 -13.76 -24.07
CA ALA A 14 -3.03 -13.19 -25.41
C ALA A 14 -3.69 -11.81 -25.53
N ALA A 15 -4.91 -11.63 -25.00
CA ALA A 15 -5.58 -10.33 -24.95
C ALA A 15 -4.76 -9.31 -24.12
N ALA A 16 -4.25 -9.70 -22.96
CA ALA A 16 -3.40 -8.83 -22.14
C ALA A 16 -2.06 -8.48 -22.82
N ILE A 17 -1.48 -9.38 -23.61
CA ILE A 17 -0.26 -9.12 -24.39
C ILE A 17 -0.57 -8.16 -25.57
N GLY A 18 -1.66 -8.41 -26.28
CA GLY A 18 -2.04 -7.70 -27.50
C GLY A 18 -2.71 -6.35 -27.28
N ALA A 19 -3.28 -6.07 -26.11
CA ALA A 19 -3.99 -4.81 -25.87
C ALA A 19 -3.10 -3.58 -26.13
N ARG A 20 -3.60 -2.60 -26.87
CA ARG A 20 -2.95 -1.32 -27.18
C ARG A 20 -3.94 -0.18 -26.92
N GLY A 21 -3.42 0.99 -26.58
CA GLY A 21 -4.23 2.19 -26.30
C GLY A 21 -4.93 2.15 -24.93
N GLY A 22 -4.72 3.19 -24.13
CA GLY A 22 -5.40 3.35 -22.83
C GLY A 22 -4.88 2.47 -21.69
N SER A 23 -5.64 2.44 -20.60
CA SER A 23 -5.29 1.74 -19.36
C SER A 23 -5.80 0.30 -19.38
N LEU A 24 -4.97 -0.64 -18.89
CA LEU A 24 -5.31 -2.05 -18.76
C LEU A 24 -5.11 -2.52 -17.31
N LEU A 25 -6.15 -3.09 -16.72
CA LEU A 25 -6.07 -3.77 -15.42
C LEU A 25 -6.14 -5.29 -15.63
N VAL A 26 -5.13 -6.02 -15.17
CA VAL A 26 -5.08 -7.49 -15.25
C VAL A 26 -5.23 -8.08 -13.84
N SER A 27 -6.39 -8.67 -13.56
CA SER A 27 -6.60 -9.46 -12.34
C SER A 27 -6.09 -10.89 -12.56
N ALA A 28 -5.22 -11.37 -11.68
CA ALA A 28 -4.52 -12.63 -11.90
C ALA A 28 -4.13 -13.34 -10.59
N ALA A 29 -4.55 -14.59 -10.45
CA ALA A 29 -4.20 -15.48 -9.33
C ALA A 29 -2.70 -15.85 -9.31
N ALA A 30 -2.20 -16.32 -8.16
CA ALA A 30 -0.84 -16.85 -8.06
C ALA A 30 -0.60 -17.96 -9.12
N GLY A 31 0.60 -18.00 -9.71
CA GLY A 31 0.93 -18.99 -10.74
C GLY A 31 0.34 -18.75 -12.13
N SER A 32 -0.47 -17.71 -12.36
CA SER A 32 -1.13 -17.47 -13.66
C SER A 32 -0.23 -16.96 -14.79
N GLY A 33 1.09 -16.90 -14.58
CA GLY A 33 2.05 -16.42 -15.58
C GLY A 33 2.15 -14.90 -15.75
N LYS A 34 1.69 -14.11 -14.76
CA LYS A 34 1.70 -12.62 -14.77
C LYS A 34 3.00 -12.02 -15.32
N THR A 35 4.13 -12.44 -14.77
CA THR A 35 5.46 -11.93 -15.15
C THR A 35 5.75 -12.19 -16.63
N ARG A 36 5.38 -13.37 -17.14
CA ARG A 36 5.61 -13.73 -18.54
C ARG A 36 4.70 -12.97 -19.50
N VAL A 37 3.43 -12.78 -19.12
CA VAL A 37 2.50 -11.89 -19.85
C VAL A 37 3.09 -10.48 -19.95
N LEU A 38 3.66 -9.96 -18.86
CA LEU A 38 4.30 -8.64 -18.86
C LEU A 38 5.52 -8.59 -19.78
N VAL A 39 6.39 -9.60 -19.73
CA VAL A 39 7.60 -9.69 -20.59
C VAL A 39 7.23 -9.72 -22.07
N GLU A 40 6.25 -10.54 -22.46
CA GLU A 40 5.78 -10.61 -23.84
C GLU A 40 5.07 -9.34 -24.27
N ARG A 41 4.30 -8.71 -23.37
CA ARG A 41 3.67 -7.42 -23.65
C ARG A 41 4.72 -6.34 -23.93
N VAL A 42 5.77 -6.25 -23.11
CA VAL A 42 6.86 -5.30 -23.30
C VAL A 42 7.61 -5.57 -24.59
N ALA A 43 8.00 -6.83 -24.85
CA ALA A 43 8.64 -7.20 -26.11
C ALA A 43 7.74 -6.84 -27.30
N GLY A 44 6.45 -7.13 -27.22
CA GLY A 44 5.46 -6.82 -28.25
C GLY A 44 5.24 -5.32 -28.48
N LEU A 45 5.37 -4.47 -27.46
CA LEU A 45 5.36 -3.00 -27.61
C LEU A 45 6.62 -2.51 -28.33
N ILE A 46 7.77 -3.08 -27.96
CA ILE A 46 9.04 -2.71 -28.58
C ILE A 46 9.08 -3.16 -30.04
N THR A 47 8.56 -4.35 -30.36
CA THR A 47 8.61 -4.92 -31.70
C THR A 47 7.36 -4.69 -32.54
N ASP A 48 6.45 -3.82 -32.09
CA ASP A 48 5.23 -3.48 -32.80
C ASP A 48 5.58 -2.90 -34.20
N PRO A 49 5.03 -3.44 -35.30
CA PRO A 49 5.37 -2.99 -36.64
C PRO A 49 4.75 -1.63 -37.00
N ASP A 50 3.61 -1.30 -36.38
CA ASP A 50 2.83 -0.12 -36.73
C ASP A 50 3.13 1.03 -35.77
N HIS A 51 3.20 0.73 -34.47
CA HIS A 51 3.41 1.73 -33.40
C HIS A 51 4.50 1.28 -32.42
N PRO A 52 5.76 1.19 -32.87
CA PRO A 52 6.87 0.76 -32.02
C PRO A 52 7.12 1.74 -30.87
N VAL A 53 7.33 1.20 -29.66
CA VAL A 53 7.81 1.97 -28.51
C VAL A 53 9.31 1.74 -28.32
N ASP A 54 10.08 2.80 -28.11
CA ASP A 54 11.50 2.66 -27.79
C ASP A 54 11.67 2.18 -26.34
N ALA A 55 12.63 1.27 -26.09
CA ALA A 55 12.76 0.60 -24.81
C ALA A 55 13.03 1.58 -23.65
N ASP A 56 13.73 2.68 -23.90
CA ASP A 56 14.01 3.76 -22.95
C ASP A 56 12.82 4.69 -22.66
N GLN A 57 11.70 4.52 -23.39
CA GLN A 57 10.44 5.21 -23.13
C GLN A 57 9.48 4.40 -22.24
N LEU A 58 9.91 3.23 -21.78
CA LEU A 58 9.11 2.37 -20.89
C LEU A 58 9.43 2.65 -19.42
N LEU A 59 8.38 2.86 -18.62
CA LEU A 59 8.43 2.86 -17.16
C LEU A 59 7.78 1.57 -16.64
N ILE A 60 8.57 0.74 -15.95
CA ILE A 60 8.15 -0.53 -15.37
C ILE A 60 8.54 -0.52 -13.89
N MET A 61 7.52 -0.50 -13.03
CA MET A 61 7.70 -0.41 -11.59
C MET A 61 7.27 -1.71 -10.90
N THR A 62 7.96 -2.06 -9.82
CA THR A 62 7.64 -3.23 -9.00
C THR A 62 7.95 -2.97 -7.52
N PHE A 63 7.63 -3.91 -6.64
CA PHE A 63 7.80 -3.76 -5.20
C PHE A 63 9.22 -4.03 -4.71
N THR A 64 10.02 -4.81 -5.44
CA THR A 64 11.37 -5.21 -4.98
C THR A 64 12.43 -5.06 -6.05
N ASN A 65 13.65 -4.71 -5.63
CA ASN A 65 14.81 -4.64 -6.53
C ASN A 65 15.07 -5.98 -7.23
N ALA A 66 14.86 -7.10 -6.54
CA ALA A 66 14.99 -8.44 -7.11
C ALA A 66 13.97 -8.69 -8.24
N ALA A 67 12.71 -8.27 -8.05
CA ALA A 67 11.70 -8.38 -9.10
C ALA A 67 12.02 -7.48 -10.31
N ALA A 68 12.56 -6.29 -10.07
CA ALA A 68 12.97 -5.37 -11.14
C ALA A 68 14.13 -5.93 -11.96
N ALA A 69 15.17 -6.44 -11.29
CA ALA A 69 16.31 -7.10 -11.91
C ALA A 69 15.88 -8.32 -12.73
N LYS A 70 14.98 -9.15 -12.16
CA LYS A 70 14.42 -10.30 -12.86
C LYS A 70 13.64 -9.88 -14.12
N LEU A 71 12.77 -8.88 -14.02
CA LEU A 71 12.01 -8.36 -15.16
C LEU A 71 12.93 -7.85 -16.27
N ARG A 72 13.95 -7.07 -15.91
CA ARG A 72 14.97 -6.58 -16.86
C ARG A 72 15.68 -7.73 -17.57
N ALA A 73 16.08 -8.76 -16.83
CA ALA A 73 16.74 -9.93 -17.39
C ALA A 73 15.80 -10.71 -18.34
N ASP A 74 14.56 -10.96 -17.94
CA ASP A 74 13.57 -11.66 -18.75
C ASP A 74 13.26 -10.91 -20.06
N ILE A 75 13.08 -9.58 -20.01
CA ILE A 75 12.86 -8.73 -21.19
C ILE A 75 14.09 -8.73 -22.10
N SER A 76 15.30 -8.61 -21.52
CA SER A 76 16.56 -8.67 -22.27
C SER A 76 16.71 -9.99 -23.02
N ALA A 77 16.42 -11.12 -22.36
CA ALA A 77 16.47 -12.43 -22.96
C ALA A 77 15.44 -12.58 -24.09
N ARG A 78 14.24 -12.03 -23.91
CA ARG A 78 13.18 -12.06 -24.91
C ARG A 78 13.52 -11.22 -26.15
N LEU A 79 14.06 -10.01 -25.98
CA LEU A 79 14.53 -9.18 -27.09
C LEU A 79 15.72 -9.83 -27.81
N ALA A 80 16.63 -10.50 -27.09
CA ALA A 80 17.71 -11.24 -27.71
C ALA A 80 17.22 -12.42 -28.57
N GLN A 81 16.05 -13.00 -28.27
CA GLN A 81 15.40 -13.96 -29.17
C GLN A 81 14.89 -13.30 -30.45
N GLU A 82 14.30 -12.11 -30.35
CA GLU A 82 13.84 -11.33 -31.51
C GLU A 82 14.99 -10.93 -32.44
N VAL A 83 16.11 -10.46 -31.87
CA VAL A 83 17.33 -10.12 -32.64
C VAL A 83 17.89 -11.34 -33.35
N ARG A 84 17.88 -12.52 -32.71
CA ARG A 84 18.33 -13.78 -33.35
C ARG A 84 17.40 -14.22 -34.48
N ALA A 85 16.10 -14.03 -34.32
CA ALA A 85 15.12 -14.34 -35.36
C ALA A 85 15.21 -13.37 -36.55
N ARG A 86 15.62 -12.11 -36.30
CA ARG A 86 15.72 -11.04 -37.30
C ARG A 86 17.10 -10.37 -37.27
N PRO A 87 18.17 -11.07 -37.68
CA PRO A 87 19.54 -10.58 -37.49
C PRO A 87 19.85 -9.31 -38.29
N GLY A 88 19.14 -9.04 -39.40
CA GLY A 88 19.31 -7.82 -40.20
C GLY A 88 18.62 -6.57 -39.63
N ASP A 89 17.82 -6.71 -38.57
CA ASP A 89 17.06 -5.61 -37.99
C ASP A 89 17.94 -4.77 -37.05
N VAL A 90 18.50 -3.69 -37.58
CA VAL A 90 19.35 -2.74 -36.84
C VAL A 90 18.56 -2.07 -35.71
N ARG A 91 17.25 -1.84 -35.88
CA ARG A 91 16.41 -1.23 -34.85
C ARG A 91 16.35 -2.14 -33.64
N LEU A 92 16.10 -3.44 -33.79
CA LEU A 92 16.03 -4.36 -32.65
C LEU A 92 17.35 -4.42 -31.85
N ARG A 93 18.49 -4.38 -32.55
CA ARG A 93 19.81 -4.29 -31.88
C ARG A 93 19.94 -2.99 -31.09
N ARG A 94 19.48 -1.86 -31.63
CA ARG A 94 19.42 -0.57 -30.91
C ARG A 94 18.53 -0.68 -29.67
N GLN A 95 17.35 -1.29 -29.77
CA GLN A 95 16.44 -1.45 -28.64
C GLN A 95 17.03 -2.29 -27.50
N GLN A 96 17.83 -3.31 -27.82
CA GLN A 96 18.54 -4.10 -26.81
C GLN A 96 19.53 -3.25 -26.00
N LEU A 97 20.18 -2.26 -26.63
CA LEU A 97 21.06 -1.31 -25.94
C LEU A 97 20.26 -0.28 -25.14
N LEU A 98 19.18 0.25 -25.71
CA LEU A 98 18.30 1.23 -25.04
C LEU A 98 17.61 0.65 -23.81
N LEU A 99 17.36 -0.67 -23.76
CA LEU A 99 16.77 -1.32 -22.59
C LEU A 99 17.60 -1.09 -21.31
N GLN A 100 18.92 -0.88 -21.41
CA GLN A 100 19.73 -0.55 -20.24
C GLN A 100 19.33 0.80 -19.61
N ARG A 101 18.84 1.73 -20.42
CA ARG A 101 18.37 3.06 -20.01
C ARG A 101 16.88 3.08 -19.64
N ALA A 102 16.14 1.99 -19.88
CA ALA A 102 14.74 1.89 -19.50
C ALA A 102 14.56 2.01 -17.98
N ALA A 103 13.50 2.72 -17.58
CA ALA A 103 13.13 2.90 -16.18
C ALA A 103 12.45 1.64 -15.65
N ILE A 104 13.25 0.62 -15.32
CA ILE A 104 12.80 -0.65 -14.72
C ILE A 104 13.37 -0.72 -13.31
N GLY A 105 12.53 -0.52 -12.29
CA GLY A 105 12.95 -0.36 -10.91
C GLY A 105 11.81 -0.45 -9.89
N THR A 106 12.10 -0.09 -8.64
CA THR A 106 11.06 0.11 -7.62
C THR A 106 10.42 1.49 -7.74
N VAL A 107 9.30 1.67 -7.05
CA VAL A 107 8.68 3.00 -6.89
C VAL A 107 9.68 3.98 -6.27
N ASP A 108 10.36 3.56 -5.21
CA ASP A 108 11.31 4.41 -4.48
C ASP A 108 12.48 4.84 -5.35
N ALA A 109 13.06 3.92 -6.13
CA ALA A 109 14.17 4.24 -7.04
C ALA A 109 13.75 5.24 -8.13
N PHE A 110 12.53 5.09 -8.66
CA PHE A 110 11.98 6.04 -9.62
C PHE A 110 11.75 7.41 -8.98
N CYS A 111 11.14 7.47 -7.80
CA CYS A 111 10.90 8.72 -7.07
C CYS A 111 12.20 9.43 -6.73
N LEU A 112 13.22 8.71 -6.25
CA LEU A 112 14.53 9.27 -5.96
C LEU A 112 15.16 9.90 -7.22
N HIS A 113 15.15 9.17 -8.33
CA HIS A 113 15.67 9.68 -9.60
C HIS A 113 14.90 10.92 -10.07
N PHE A 114 13.58 10.92 -9.91
CA PHE A 114 12.72 12.05 -10.27
C PHE A 114 13.04 13.29 -9.42
N VAL A 115 13.19 13.13 -8.11
CA VAL A 115 13.60 14.23 -7.21
C VAL A 115 14.99 14.75 -7.57
N GLN A 116 15.96 13.88 -7.84
CA GLN A 116 17.31 14.26 -8.27
C GLN A 116 17.32 15.05 -9.59
N GLN A 117 16.39 14.79 -10.50
CA GLN A 117 16.29 15.55 -11.75
C GLN A 117 15.62 16.91 -11.58
N HIS A 118 14.82 17.08 -10.52
CA HIS A 118 13.95 18.24 -10.31
C HIS A 118 14.19 18.93 -8.96
N PHE A 119 15.35 18.74 -8.32
CA PHE A 119 15.65 19.25 -6.97
C PHE A 119 15.40 20.76 -6.85
N ALA A 120 15.75 21.53 -7.89
CA ALA A 120 15.59 22.98 -7.92
C ALA A 120 14.13 23.44 -7.86
N ALA A 121 13.19 22.64 -8.39
CA ALA A 121 11.77 22.95 -8.33
C ALA A 121 11.15 22.64 -6.95
N LEU A 122 11.85 21.84 -6.14
CA LEU A 122 11.42 21.39 -4.81
C LEU A 122 12.11 22.16 -3.68
N ASP A 123 13.00 23.10 -4.00
CA ASP A 123 13.84 23.82 -3.03
C ASP A 123 14.70 22.87 -2.17
N ILE A 124 15.19 21.79 -2.79
CA ILE A 124 16.06 20.77 -2.16
C ILE A 124 17.49 20.96 -2.68
N PRO A 125 18.53 20.86 -1.83
CA PRO A 125 19.93 20.87 -2.28
C PRO A 125 20.23 19.75 -3.29
N PRO A 126 21.10 19.98 -4.29
CA PRO A 126 21.45 18.95 -5.29
C PRO A 126 22.20 17.75 -4.70
N ASP A 127 22.86 17.94 -3.56
CA ASP A 127 23.66 16.97 -2.82
C ASP A 127 22.89 16.32 -1.66
N PHE A 128 21.56 16.30 -1.72
CA PHE A 128 20.76 15.60 -0.72
C PHE A 128 21.05 14.09 -0.74
N GLU A 129 21.01 13.50 0.45
CA GLU A 129 21.19 12.07 0.65
C GLU A 129 19.98 11.48 1.38
N MET A 130 19.76 10.19 1.20
CA MET A 130 18.77 9.46 1.98
C MET A 130 19.32 9.26 3.39
N ALA A 131 18.61 9.75 4.39
CA ALA A 131 18.99 9.56 5.78
C ALA A 131 18.80 8.11 6.23
N GLU A 132 19.70 7.64 7.09
CA GLU A 132 19.61 6.32 7.71
C GLU A 132 18.45 6.27 8.73
N GLU A 133 17.90 5.07 8.94
CA GLU A 133 16.73 4.89 9.80
C GLU A 133 16.98 5.34 11.26
N ALA A 134 18.20 5.15 11.76
CA ALA A 134 18.61 5.62 13.08
C ALA A 134 18.67 7.15 13.18
N ASP A 135 19.16 7.82 12.13
CA ASP A 135 19.22 9.29 12.10
C ASP A 135 17.82 9.89 12.00
N LEU A 136 16.95 9.29 11.18
CA LEU A 136 15.54 9.68 11.07
C LEU A 136 14.82 9.53 12.41
N ALA A 137 15.01 8.40 13.10
CA ALA A 137 14.40 8.17 14.41
C ALA A 137 14.88 9.19 15.44
N ARG A 138 16.18 9.52 15.45
CA ARG A 138 16.74 10.53 16.34
C ARG A 138 16.16 11.92 16.06
N ILE A 139 16.18 12.36 14.80
CA ILE A 139 15.63 13.66 14.37
C ILE A 139 14.14 13.76 14.72
N GLU A 140 13.38 12.68 14.51
CA GLU A 140 11.95 12.63 14.85
C GLU A 140 11.71 12.82 16.34
N GLN A 141 12.48 12.16 17.21
CA GLN A 141 12.33 12.30 18.66
C GLN A 141 12.74 13.69 19.16
N GLU A 142 13.84 14.26 18.64
CA GLU A 142 14.27 15.62 18.96
C GLU A 142 13.20 16.64 18.54
N THR A 143 12.69 16.53 17.30
CA THR A 143 11.64 17.41 16.79
C THR A 143 10.34 17.26 17.57
N LEU A 144 9.97 16.04 17.96
CA LEU A 144 8.78 15.80 18.77
C LEU A 144 8.89 16.50 20.12
N ALA A 145 10.04 16.41 20.79
CA ALA A 145 10.26 17.06 22.07
C ALA A 145 10.08 18.59 21.97
N ASP A 146 10.69 19.23 20.98
CA ASP A 146 10.56 20.68 20.74
C ASP A 146 9.11 21.09 20.41
N VAL A 147 8.42 20.29 19.61
CA VAL A 147 7.01 20.52 19.25
C VAL A 147 6.12 20.38 20.47
N LEU A 148 6.33 19.37 21.31
CA LEU A 148 5.55 19.17 22.54
C LEU A 148 5.79 20.31 23.53
N GLU A 149 7.04 20.73 23.74
CA GLU A 149 7.38 21.86 24.62
C GLU A 149 6.61 23.13 24.20
N THR A 150 6.59 23.41 22.89
CA THR A 150 5.83 24.54 22.34
C THR A 150 4.32 24.34 22.50
N ALA A 151 3.80 23.14 22.24
CA ALA A 151 2.38 22.83 22.30
C ALA A 151 1.83 22.91 23.73
N TYR A 152 2.61 22.58 24.75
CA TYR A 152 2.20 22.65 26.17
C TYR A 152 1.89 24.08 26.66
N ALA A 153 2.29 25.11 25.92
CA ALA A 153 1.85 26.49 26.18
C ALA A 153 0.33 26.67 25.94
N ASP A 154 -0.27 25.86 25.06
CA ASP A 154 -1.70 25.90 24.73
C ASP A 154 -2.53 25.19 25.82
N ALA A 155 -3.67 25.77 26.19
CA ALA A 155 -4.60 25.18 27.15
C ALA A 155 -5.33 23.95 26.57
N ASP A 156 -5.68 23.98 25.29
CA ASP A 156 -6.40 22.89 24.63
C ASP A 156 -5.50 21.67 24.47
N PHE A 157 -4.21 21.89 24.18
CA PHE A 157 -3.24 20.81 24.10
C PHE A 157 -3.00 20.15 25.47
N ARG A 158 -2.97 20.93 26.56
CA ARG A 158 -2.89 20.38 27.92
C ARG A 158 -4.09 19.49 28.24
N ALA A 159 -5.30 19.95 27.90
CA ALA A 159 -6.51 19.14 28.05
C ALA A 159 -6.47 17.86 27.20
N PHE A 160 -5.96 17.94 25.97
CA PHE A 160 -5.72 16.76 25.13
C PHE A 160 -4.74 15.79 25.78
N ALA A 161 -3.60 16.27 26.28
CA ALA A 161 -2.60 15.43 26.92
C ALA A 161 -3.17 14.70 28.15
N ASP A 162 -3.99 15.39 28.96
CA ASP A 162 -4.66 14.81 30.13
C ASP A 162 -5.66 13.69 29.76
N LEU A 163 -6.23 13.68 28.55
CA LEU A 163 -7.12 12.60 28.09
C LEU A 163 -6.36 11.30 27.77
N TYR A 164 -5.11 11.42 27.30
CA TYR A 164 -4.26 10.30 26.93
C TYR A 164 -3.43 9.79 28.11
N ASP A 165 -3.11 10.66 29.07
CA ASP A 165 -2.24 10.32 30.17
C ASP A 165 -3.01 9.88 31.43
N ARG A 166 -2.53 8.79 32.05
CA ARG A 166 -2.88 8.40 33.43
C ARG A 166 -1.64 8.37 34.32
N GLY A 167 -0.49 8.80 33.80
CA GLY A 167 0.83 8.72 34.39
C GLY A 167 1.45 10.09 34.70
N ARG A 168 2.77 10.12 34.84
CA ARG A 168 3.58 11.31 35.18
C ARG A 168 4.39 11.84 33.98
N THR A 169 4.08 11.38 32.76
CA THR A 169 4.94 11.53 31.58
C THR A 169 4.11 11.73 30.32
N ASP A 170 4.51 12.67 29.48
CA ASP A 170 3.91 13.03 28.19
C ASP A 170 4.11 12.01 27.05
N GLN A 171 4.76 10.88 27.31
CA GLN A 171 5.09 9.86 26.30
C GLN A 171 3.88 9.35 25.51
N THR A 172 2.72 9.19 26.16
CA THR A 172 1.51 8.68 25.49
C THR A 172 0.95 9.71 24.50
N ALA A 173 0.94 10.99 24.87
CA ALA A 173 0.52 12.08 24.01
C ALA A 173 1.48 12.23 22.82
N GLY A 174 2.79 12.20 23.07
CA GLY A 174 3.81 12.22 22.02
C GLY A 174 3.69 11.06 21.03
N ARG A 175 3.44 9.84 21.53
CA ARG A 175 3.19 8.68 20.68
C ARG A 175 1.93 8.86 19.82
N ALA A 176 0.85 9.40 20.37
CA ALA A 176 -0.38 9.66 19.61
C ALA A 176 -0.14 10.68 18.48
N VAL A 177 0.66 11.72 18.74
CA VAL A 177 1.08 12.70 17.71
C VAL A 177 1.87 12.01 16.60
N LEU A 178 2.86 11.19 16.93
CA LEU A 178 3.64 10.46 15.93
C LEU A 178 2.79 9.44 15.15
N GLU A 179 1.89 8.71 15.80
CA GLU A 179 0.99 7.78 15.12
C GLU A 179 0.11 8.51 14.10
N LEU A 180 -0.42 9.70 14.45
CA LEU A 180 -1.18 10.53 13.52
C LEU A 180 -0.30 11.08 12.39
N TYR A 181 0.92 11.52 12.68
CA TYR A 181 1.88 11.99 11.68
C TYR A 181 2.18 10.88 10.66
N HIS A 182 2.62 9.71 11.12
CA HIS A 182 2.94 8.55 10.27
C HIS A 182 1.74 8.09 9.44
N PHE A 183 0.54 8.06 10.04
CA PHE A 183 -0.69 7.76 9.31
C PHE A 183 -0.96 8.79 8.22
N SER A 184 -0.84 10.09 8.53
CA SER A 184 -1.12 11.17 7.58
C SER A 184 -0.16 11.15 6.38
N ARG A 185 1.09 10.71 6.57
CA ARG A 185 2.10 10.57 5.50
C ARG A 185 1.78 9.49 4.48
N ALA A 186 0.91 8.54 4.83
CA ALA A 186 0.39 7.55 3.89
C ALA A 186 -0.74 8.09 2.99
N LEU A 187 -1.24 9.30 3.26
CA LEU A 187 -2.32 9.92 2.50
C LEU A 187 -1.80 10.93 1.46
N PRO A 188 -2.48 11.08 0.33
CA PRO A 188 -2.27 12.22 -0.55
C PRO A 188 -2.57 13.53 0.18
N HIS A 189 -1.69 14.53 0.05
CA HIS A 189 -1.84 15.87 0.65
C HIS A 189 -2.17 15.85 2.16
N PRO A 190 -1.23 15.43 3.02
CA PRO A 190 -1.49 15.16 4.45
C PRO A 190 -2.18 16.30 5.20
N ALA A 191 -1.75 17.54 4.98
CA ALA A 191 -2.34 18.72 5.65
C ALA A 191 -3.83 18.91 5.33
N GLN A 192 -4.23 18.71 4.08
CA GLN A 192 -5.64 18.81 3.66
C GLN A 192 -6.47 17.66 4.24
N ALA A 193 -5.90 16.46 4.30
CA ALA A 193 -6.56 15.31 4.90
C ALA A 193 -6.83 15.54 6.40
N LEU A 194 -5.83 16.04 7.15
CA LEU A 194 -5.98 16.38 8.57
C LEU A 194 -7.04 17.46 8.80
N GLN A 195 -7.07 18.50 7.97
CA GLN A 195 -8.14 19.52 8.01
C GLN A 195 -9.52 18.91 7.77
N GLY A 196 -9.63 17.99 6.81
CA GLY A 196 -10.87 17.25 6.54
C GLY A 196 -11.32 16.40 7.73
N PHE A 197 -10.38 15.75 8.43
CA PHE A 197 -10.69 15.01 9.65
C PHE A 197 -11.17 15.95 10.76
N ALA A 198 -10.44 17.04 11.02
CA ALA A 198 -10.82 18.02 12.05
C ALA A 198 -12.22 18.61 11.78
N ALA A 199 -12.53 18.95 10.52
CA ALA A 199 -13.84 19.47 10.15
C ALA A 199 -14.99 18.50 10.46
N GLN A 200 -14.76 17.18 10.34
CA GLN A 200 -15.77 16.18 10.70
C GLN A 200 -16.06 16.14 12.20
N TRP A 201 -15.05 16.36 13.04
CA TRP A 201 -15.21 16.44 14.50
C TRP A 201 -15.88 17.75 14.92
N GLN A 202 -15.50 18.86 14.30
CA GLN A 202 -16.05 20.19 14.57
C GLN A 202 -17.50 20.37 14.11
N ALA A 203 -17.98 19.51 13.20
CA ALA A 203 -19.37 19.53 12.76
C ALA A 203 -20.37 19.11 13.84
N GLU A 204 -19.90 18.53 14.96
CA GLU A 204 -20.70 18.06 16.11
C GLU A 204 -21.90 17.16 15.71
N ALA A 205 -21.82 16.52 14.54
CA ALA A 205 -22.85 15.62 14.06
C ALA A 205 -22.88 14.36 14.95
N PRO A 206 -24.07 13.81 15.25
CA PRO A 206 -24.16 12.55 15.98
C PRO A 206 -23.33 11.44 15.30
N PRO A 207 -22.67 10.54 16.07
CA PRO A 207 -21.81 9.52 15.49
C PRO A 207 -22.47 8.68 14.39
N GLN A 208 -23.77 8.37 14.51
CA GLN A 208 -24.53 7.63 13.50
C GLN A 208 -24.66 8.33 12.15
N ASP A 209 -24.48 9.64 12.10
CA ASP A 209 -24.60 10.44 10.88
C ASP A 209 -23.22 10.66 10.23
N THR A 210 -22.16 10.58 11.01
CA THR A 210 -20.77 10.67 10.52
C THR A 210 -20.29 9.38 9.83
N PRO A 211 -19.39 9.46 8.84
CA PRO A 211 -18.78 8.26 8.24
C PRO A 211 -17.98 7.42 9.22
N TRP A 212 -17.19 8.05 10.10
CA TRP A 212 -16.38 7.35 11.09
C TRP A 212 -17.24 6.71 12.18
N GLY A 213 -18.26 7.42 12.67
CA GLY A 213 -19.11 6.92 13.75
C GLY A 213 -20.00 5.77 13.28
N ARG A 214 -20.46 5.77 12.02
CA ARG A 214 -21.12 4.61 11.41
C ARG A 214 -20.23 3.37 11.41
N GLU A 215 -18.95 3.53 11.10
CA GLU A 215 -18.00 2.41 11.12
C GLU A 215 -17.73 1.90 12.54
N VAL A 216 -17.56 2.81 13.51
CA VAL A 216 -17.42 2.45 14.93
C VAL A 216 -18.65 1.70 15.43
N LEU A 217 -19.85 2.21 15.14
CA LEU A 217 -21.12 1.55 15.51
C LEU A 217 -21.27 0.20 14.82
N ARG A 218 -20.86 0.07 13.55
CA ARG A 218 -20.85 -1.22 12.82
C ARG A 218 -19.95 -2.24 13.52
N ILE A 219 -18.74 -1.84 13.93
CA ILE A 219 -17.80 -2.70 14.65
C ILE A 219 -18.35 -3.06 16.04
N ALA A 220 -18.86 -2.09 16.79
CA ALA A 220 -19.46 -2.31 18.10
C ALA A 220 -20.65 -3.28 18.02
N HIS A 221 -21.55 -3.08 17.05
CA HIS A 221 -22.68 -3.96 16.79
C HIS A 221 -22.24 -5.37 16.37
N ALA A 222 -21.19 -5.50 15.54
CA ALA A 222 -20.63 -6.81 15.19
C ALA A 222 -20.07 -7.54 16.42
N ARG A 223 -19.38 -6.82 17.32
CA ARG A 223 -18.86 -7.38 18.58
C ARG A 223 -19.98 -7.78 19.54
N ALA A 224 -21.00 -6.94 19.70
CA ALA A 224 -22.17 -7.22 20.54
C ALA A 224 -22.90 -8.50 20.07
N ARG A 225 -23.18 -8.62 18.77
CA ARG A 225 -23.75 -9.86 18.21
C ARG A 225 -22.88 -11.09 18.45
N GLY A 226 -21.56 -10.94 18.34
CA GLY A 226 -20.61 -12.02 18.65
C GLY A 226 -20.69 -12.45 20.11
N ALA A 227 -20.70 -11.49 21.05
CA ALA A 227 -20.85 -11.76 22.47
C ALA A 227 -22.18 -12.47 22.78
N LYS A 228 -23.28 -12.00 22.22
CA LYS A 228 -24.59 -12.64 22.34
C LYS A 228 -24.57 -14.10 21.86
N ALA A 229 -24.01 -14.35 20.67
CA ALA A 229 -23.92 -15.70 20.13
C ALA A 229 -23.09 -16.63 21.04
N LEU A 230 -22.03 -16.12 21.67
CA LEU A 230 -21.23 -16.86 22.65
C LEU A 230 -22.01 -17.16 23.94
N LEU A 231 -22.76 -16.19 24.46
CA LEU A 231 -23.62 -16.37 25.64
C LEU A 231 -24.71 -17.43 25.38
N GLU A 232 -25.40 -17.35 24.24
CA GLU A 232 -26.41 -18.34 23.85
C GLU A 232 -25.80 -19.74 23.63
N ALA A 233 -24.59 -19.82 23.06
CA ALA A 233 -23.87 -21.08 22.92
C ALA A 233 -23.43 -21.66 24.28
N GLY A 234 -23.00 -20.79 25.19
CA GLY A 234 -22.69 -21.14 26.58
C GLY A 234 -23.90 -21.71 27.28
N ALA A 235 -25.06 -21.05 27.18
CA ALA A 235 -26.32 -21.52 27.77
C ALA A 235 -26.74 -22.89 27.22
N ARG A 236 -26.66 -23.11 25.90
CA ARG A 236 -26.93 -24.42 25.28
C ARG A 236 -25.96 -25.52 25.73
N THR A 237 -24.75 -25.16 26.14
CA THR A 237 -23.73 -26.09 26.64
C THR A 237 -23.95 -26.42 28.10
N ALA A 238 -24.24 -25.40 28.92
CA ALA A 238 -24.59 -25.55 30.34
C ALA A 238 -25.85 -26.42 30.52
N ALA A 239 -26.86 -26.24 29.67
CA ALA A 239 -28.09 -27.03 29.67
C ALA A 239 -27.91 -28.54 29.41
N ARG A 240 -26.69 -29.01 29.12
CA ARG A 240 -26.39 -30.45 28.93
C ARG A 240 -25.94 -31.14 30.21
N ASP A 241 -25.65 -30.38 31.27
CA ASP A 241 -25.23 -30.89 32.59
C ASP A 241 -26.10 -30.28 33.68
N GLU A 242 -26.62 -31.10 34.59
CA GLU A 242 -27.65 -30.70 35.55
C GLU A 242 -27.14 -29.66 36.56
N ALA A 243 -25.87 -29.76 36.97
CA ALA A 243 -25.27 -28.81 37.90
C ALA A 243 -24.94 -27.48 37.20
N ALA A 244 -24.45 -27.52 35.97
CA ALA A 244 -24.17 -26.33 35.17
C ALA A 244 -25.46 -25.61 34.74
N ASP A 245 -26.52 -26.34 34.41
CA ASP A 245 -27.80 -25.79 33.98
C ASP A 245 -28.44 -24.94 35.08
N ALA A 246 -28.53 -25.50 36.29
CA ALA A 246 -29.05 -24.81 37.47
C ALA A 246 -28.23 -23.57 37.86
N ALA A 247 -26.92 -23.58 37.60
CA ALA A 247 -26.01 -22.50 37.99
C ALA A 247 -25.92 -21.35 36.97
N TYR A 248 -25.95 -21.64 35.66
CA TYR A 248 -25.51 -20.68 34.64
C TYR A 248 -26.51 -20.39 33.52
N THR A 249 -27.38 -21.33 33.13
CA THR A 249 -28.20 -21.19 31.91
C THR A 249 -29.10 -19.96 31.94
N ALA A 250 -29.83 -19.74 33.05
CA ALA A 250 -30.73 -18.60 33.17
C ALA A 250 -30.00 -17.25 33.14
N VAL A 251 -28.84 -17.16 33.80
CA VAL A 251 -28.01 -15.93 33.84
C VAL A 251 -27.46 -15.61 32.45
N LEU A 252 -26.93 -16.62 31.76
CA LEU A 252 -26.38 -16.44 30.40
C LEU A 252 -27.45 -16.00 29.39
N LEU A 253 -28.69 -16.48 29.53
CA LEU A 253 -29.82 -16.07 28.67
C LEU A 253 -30.30 -14.65 29.00
N ASP A 254 -30.35 -14.25 30.28
CA ASP A 254 -30.67 -12.87 30.69
C ASP A 254 -29.61 -11.88 30.17
N ASP A 255 -28.33 -12.21 30.30
CA ASP A 255 -27.24 -11.39 29.74
C ASP A 255 -27.34 -11.28 28.22
N ALA A 256 -27.65 -12.38 27.51
CA ALA A 256 -27.83 -12.37 26.05
C ALA A 256 -29.02 -11.53 25.60
N ALA A 257 -30.06 -11.37 26.43
CA ALA A 257 -31.22 -10.54 26.13
C ALA A 257 -30.94 -9.03 26.28
N ARG A 258 -29.91 -8.66 27.05
CA ARG A 258 -29.48 -7.27 27.30
C ARG A 258 -28.47 -6.75 26.27
N VAL A 259 -27.91 -7.64 25.44
CA VAL A 259 -27.00 -7.36 24.33
C VAL A 259 -27.76 -7.26 23.01
#